data_AF-A0A535M7Y9-F1
#
_entry.id   AF-A0A535M7Y9-F1
#
_cell.length_a   1.000
_cell.length_b   1.000
_cell.length_c   1.000
_cell.angle_alpha   90.00
_cell.angle_beta   90.00
_cell.angle_gamma   90.00
#
_symmetry.space_group_name_H-M   'P 1'
#
loop_
_entity.id
_entity.type
_entity.pdbx_description
1 polymer ?
#
loop_
_entity_poly.entity_id
_entity_poly.type
_entity_poly.pdbx_seq_one_letter_code
_entity_poly.pdbx_strand_id
1 'polypeptide(L)'
;MASYRIGQAAELLGLSIDSVRRLTDSGRLQTVRSSGRQRLIDGSELARFAAALPEAQRHQVIVGQSARNHFPGIVTRVIRDRVTAQVEIQAGPHRVVSLMTREAADELGLAPGVRAVATIKATNVVVELPGKAG
;
A
#
# COMPACT_ATOMS: atom_id res chain seq x y z
N MET A 1 18.22 0.96 6.51
CA MET A 1 16.83 0.52 6.28
C MET A 1 15.91 1.41 7.11
N ALA A 2 14.73 1.78 6.62
CA ALA A 2 13.80 2.62 7.38
C ALA A 2 13.24 1.83 8.58
N SER A 3 13.13 2.48 9.74
CA SER A 3 12.64 1.88 10.97
C SER A 3 11.42 2.64 11.49
N TYR A 4 10.37 1.93 11.85
CA TYR A 4 9.10 2.53 12.25
C TYR A 4 8.79 2.28 13.72
N ARG A 5 8.30 3.31 14.40
CA ARG A 5 7.68 3.15 15.72
C ARG A 5 6.31 2.51 15.55
N ILE A 6 5.81 1.89 16.61
CA ILE A 6 4.50 1.20 16.62
C ILE A 6 3.37 2.12 16.13
N GLY A 7 3.34 3.39 16.54
CA GLY A 7 2.33 4.36 16.09
C GLY A 7 2.35 4.61 14.58
N GLN A 8 3.55 4.76 14.02
CA GLN A 8 3.73 4.90 12.57
C GLN A 8 3.32 3.60 11.86
N ALA A 9 3.72 2.44 12.38
CA ALA A 9 3.30 1.16 11.82
C ALA A 9 1.77 0.97 11.84
N ALA A 10 1.08 1.49 12.86
CA ALA A 10 -0.38 1.45 12.96
C ALA A 10 -1.06 2.27 11.87
N GLU A 11 -0.64 3.53 11.67
CA GLU A 11 -1.09 4.36 10.55
C GLU A 11 -0.82 3.70 9.20
N LEU A 12 0.37 3.11 9.06
CA LEU A 12 0.78 2.47 7.82
C LEU A 12 -0.09 1.22 7.51
N LEU A 13 -0.37 0.38 8.51
CA LEU A 13 -1.17 -0.83 8.35
C LEU A 13 -2.69 -0.56 8.31
N GLY A 14 -3.14 0.66 8.62
CA GLY A 14 -4.56 0.96 8.80
C GLY A 14 -5.15 0.23 10.02
N LEU A 15 -4.33 -0.02 11.03
CA LEU A 15 -4.68 -0.72 12.27
C LEU A 15 -4.60 0.23 13.46
N SER A 16 -5.26 -0.12 14.57
CA SER A 16 -5.02 0.60 15.83
C SER A 16 -3.64 0.27 16.41
N ILE A 17 -3.07 1.21 17.16
CA ILE A 17 -1.78 1.04 17.85
C ILE A 17 -1.77 -0.24 18.70
N ASP A 18 -2.88 -0.52 19.40
CA ASP A 18 -3.01 -1.72 20.24
C ASP A 18 -3.08 -3.03 19.43
N SER A 19 -3.57 -2.97 18.19
CA SER A 19 -3.53 -4.13 17.30
C SER A 19 -2.10 -4.41 16.84
N VAL A 20 -1.33 -3.36 16.51
CA VAL A 20 0.09 -3.52 16.17
C VAL A 20 0.90 -4.01 17.37
N ARG A 21 0.64 -3.53 18.59
CA ARG A 21 1.26 -4.05 19.82
C ARG A 21 1.06 -5.55 19.98
N ARG A 22 -0.20 -6.02 19.89
CA ARG A 22 -0.56 -7.45 19.96
C ARG A 22 0.17 -8.29 18.89
N LEU A 23 0.35 -7.75 17.69
CA LEU A 23 1.09 -8.43 16.61
C LEU A 23 2.59 -8.56 16.92
N THR A 24 3.19 -7.53 17.52
CA THR A 24 4.60 -7.59 17.94
C THR A 24 4.81 -8.50 19.15
N ASP A 25 3.87 -8.50 20.10
CA ASP A 25 3.95 -9.35 21.30
C ASP A 25 3.72 -10.84 20.98
N SER A 26 2.88 -11.14 19.99
CA SER A 26 2.70 -12.50 19.46
C SER A 26 3.81 -12.96 18.52
N GLY A 27 4.80 -12.12 18.21
CA GLY A 27 5.89 -12.44 17.29
C GLY A 27 5.49 -12.52 15.81
N ARG A 28 4.24 -12.20 15.48
CA ARG A 28 3.74 -12.17 14.09
C ARG A 28 4.31 -11.01 13.28
N LEU A 29 4.71 -9.93 13.96
CA LEU A 29 5.44 -8.81 13.40
C LEU A 29 6.76 -8.64 14.17
N GLN A 30 7.88 -8.93 13.52
CA GLN A 30 9.18 -8.90 14.19
C GLN A 30 9.61 -7.47 14.51
N THR A 31 10.22 -7.29 15.68
CA THR A 31 10.75 -5.99 16.12
C THR A 31 12.23 -6.09 16.45
N VAL A 32 12.95 -5.02 16.16
CA VAL A 32 14.34 -4.83 16.53
C VAL A 32 14.40 -3.85 17.68
N ARG A 33 15.26 -4.11 18.66
CA ARG A 33 15.54 -3.14 19.73
C ARG A 33 16.58 -2.14 19.24
N SER A 34 16.21 -0.86 19.25
CA SER A 34 17.16 0.23 19.04
C SER A 34 18.16 0.33 20.20
N SER A 35 19.29 1.00 19.96
CA SER A 35 20.29 1.36 20.98
C SER A 35 19.69 2.11 22.18
N GLY A 36 18.59 2.83 21.97
CA GLY A 36 17.81 3.51 23.02
C GLY A 36 16.70 2.69 23.69
N ARG A 37 16.75 1.35 23.66
CA ARG A 37 15.71 0.41 24.19
C ARG A 37 14.31 0.51 23.57
N GLN A 38 14.11 1.31 22.52
CA GLN A 38 12.83 1.39 21.82
C GLN A 38 12.62 0.19 20.91
N ARG A 39 11.40 -0.37 20.90
CA ARG A 39 10.99 -1.37 19.91
C ARG A 39 10.69 -0.67 18.59
N LEU A 40 11.45 -1.04 17.56
CA LEU A 40 11.27 -0.57 16.19
C LEU A 40 10.90 -1.75 15.30
N ILE A 41 10.13 -1.49 14.26
CA ILE A 41 9.81 -2.47 13.23
C ILE A 41 10.64 -2.10 12.00
N ASP A 42 11.34 -3.07 11.43
CA ASP A 42 12.05 -2.87 10.18
C ASP A 42 11.04 -2.67 9.04
N GLY A 43 11.28 -1.70 8.16
CA GLY A 43 10.44 -1.44 6.99
C GLY A 43 10.23 -2.66 6.09
N SER A 44 11.23 -3.55 5.94
CA SER A 44 11.07 -4.76 5.11
C SER A 44 10.10 -5.75 5.75
N GLU A 45 10.15 -5.86 7.08
CA GLU A 45 9.26 -6.73 7.84
C GLU A 45 7.82 -6.18 7.86
N LEU A 46 7.67 -4.86 7.98
CA LEU A 46 6.38 -4.19 7.93
C LEU A 46 5.71 -4.38 6.55
N ALA A 47 6.49 -4.27 5.47
CA ALA A 47 6.02 -4.51 4.10
C ALA A 47 5.63 -5.98 3.87
N ARG A 48 6.46 -6.93 4.30
CA ARG A 48 6.15 -8.38 4.25
C ARG A 48 4.83 -8.68 4.96
N PHE A 49 4.65 -8.13 6.15
CA PHE A 49 3.43 -8.35 6.94
C PHE A 49 2.19 -7.72 6.29
N ALA A 50 2.30 -6.49 5.77
CA ALA A 50 1.20 -5.81 5.08
C ALA A 50 0.70 -6.59 3.85
N ALA A 51 1.59 -7.26 3.13
CA ALA A 51 1.24 -8.12 1.99
C ALA A 51 0.47 -9.38 2.40
N ALA A 52 0.68 -9.87 3.62
CA ALA A 52 0.08 -11.11 4.13
C ALA A 52 -1.26 -10.91 4.88
N LEU A 53 -1.73 -9.67 5.06
CA LEU A 53 -2.98 -9.40 5.78
C LEU A 53 -4.24 -9.83 4.98
N PRO A 54 -5.24 -10.46 5.62
CA PRO A 54 -6.53 -10.73 5.01
C PRO A 54 -7.27 -9.44 4.61
N GLU A 55 -8.03 -9.53 3.53
CA GLU A 55 -8.73 -8.45 2.83
C GLU A 55 -9.69 -7.63 3.72
N ALA A 56 -10.28 -8.28 4.74
CA ALA A 56 -11.34 -7.71 5.58
C ALA A 56 -10.89 -6.66 6.63
N GLN A 57 -9.60 -6.37 6.78
CA GLN A 57 -9.09 -5.54 7.90
C GLN A 57 -8.46 -4.20 7.50
N ARG A 58 -8.61 -3.74 6.24
CA ARG A 58 -7.94 -2.53 5.75
C ARG A 58 -8.91 -1.37 5.60
N HIS A 59 -8.79 -0.34 6.45
CA HIS A 59 -9.40 0.97 6.22
C HIS A 59 -8.33 2.07 6.34
N GLN A 60 -8.30 2.99 5.38
CA GLN A 60 -7.50 4.22 5.43
C GLN A 60 -8.38 5.41 5.03
N VAL A 61 -8.10 6.58 5.65
CA VAL A 61 -8.77 7.86 5.38
C VAL A 61 -7.81 8.76 4.58
N ILE A 62 -8.32 9.43 3.53
CA ILE A 62 -7.58 10.41 2.71
C ILE A 62 -8.27 11.79 2.81
N VAL A 63 -7.47 12.86 2.87
CA VAL A 63 -7.92 14.26 2.93
C VAL A 63 -7.74 14.95 1.55
N GLY A 64 -8.83 15.00 0.77
CA GLY A 64 -9.19 15.99 -0.28
C GLY A 64 -8.39 16.13 -1.59
N GLN A 65 -9.02 15.83 -2.76
CA GLN A 65 -8.70 16.34 -4.13
C GLN A 65 -9.83 16.03 -5.16
N SER A 66 -9.76 16.57 -6.39
CA SER A 66 -10.87 16.60 -7.39
C SER A 66 -11.18 15.26 -8.08
N ALA A 67 -10.25 14.30 -8.04
CA ALA A 67 -10.54 12.95 -8.48
C ALA A 67 -11.40 12.26 -7.41
N ARG A 68 -12.53 11.69 -7.80
CA ARG A 68 -13.45 11.07 -6.83
C ARG A 68 -13.04 9.66 -6.43
N ASN A 69 -12.27 8.98 -7.29
CA ASN A 69 -11.85 7.60 -7.08
C ASN A 69 -10.35 7.56 -6.72
N HIS A 70 -10.09 7.36 -5.43
CA HIS A 70 -8.74 7.20 -4.89
C HIS A 70 -8.58 5.82 -4.28
N PHE A 71 -7.50 5.15 -4.68
CA PHE A 71 -7.16 3.80 -4.27
C PHE A 71 -5.77 3.84 -3.64
N PRO A 72 -5.66 4.26 -2.36
CA PRO A 72 -4.41 4.17 -1.61
C PRO A 72 -3.95 2.73 -1.51
N GLY A 73 -2.67 2.51 -1.74
CA GLY A 73 -2.10 1.18 -1.79
C GLY A 73 -0.58 1.18 -1.75
N ILE A 74 -0.04 0.00 -2.05
CA ILE A 74 1.40 -0.22 -2.17
C ILE A 74 1.70 -0.72 -3.58
N VAL A 75 2.76 -0.20 -4.18
CA VAL A 75 3.26 -0.69 -5.46
C VAL A 75 3.77 -2.11 -5.26
N THR A 76 3.27 -3.07 -6.02
CA THR A 76 3.68 -4.49 -5.95
C THR A 76 4.62 -4.87 -7.09
N ARG A 77 4.50 -4.20 -8.24
CA ARG A 77 5.32 -4.47 -9.42
C ARG A 77 5.51 -3.23 -10.27
N VAL A 78 6.71 -3.06 -10.83
CA VAL A 78 6.99 -2.05 -11.86
C VAL A 78 7.75 -2.71 -12.99
N ILE A 79 7.18 -2.70 -14.19
CA ILE A 79 7.83 -3.16 -15.42
C ILE A 79 8.11 -1.90 -16.25
N ARG A 80 9.37 -1.70 -16.62
CA ARG A 80 9.80 -0.57 -17.45
C ARG A 80 10.28 -1.08 -18.79
N ASP A 81 9.86 -0.41 -19.84
CA ASP A 81 10.40 -0.58 -21.19
C ASP A 81 11.16 0.70 -21.59
N ARG A 82 11.32 0.98 -22.89
CA ARG A 82 12.05 2.14 -23.41
C ARG A 82 11.34 3.46 -23.13
N VAL A 83 10.02 3.52 -23.29
CA VAL A 83 9.21 4.76 -23.16
C VAL A 83 8.06 4.60 -22.16
N THR A 84 7.62 3.36 -21.92
CA THR A 84 6.46 3.05 -21.08
C THR A 84 6.86 2.33 -19.81
N ALA A 85 6.05 2.50 -18.79
CA ALA A 85 6.09 1.74 -17.56
C ALA A 85 4.69 1.23 -17.20
N GLN A 86 4.64 -0.03 -16.78
CA GLN A 86 3.46 -0.62 -16.15
C GLN A 86 3.71 -0.69 -14.65
N VAL A 87 2.81 -0.09 -13.88
CA VAL A 87 2.86 -0.06 -12.42
C VAL A 87 1.63 -0.78 -11.88
N GLU A 88 1.87 -1.69 -10.94
CA GLU A 88 0.83 -2.43 -10.25
C GLU A 88 0.76 -1.97 -8.80
N ILE A 89 -0.45 -1.64 -8.34
CA ILE A 89 -0.74 -1.18 -6.98
C ILE A 89 -1.77 -2.13 -6.37
N GLN A 90 -1.45 -2.69 -5.20
CA GLN A 90 -2.44 -3.35 -4.36
C GLN A 90 -3.11 -2.29 -3.48
N ALA A 91 -4.38 -2.01 -3.73
CA ALA A 91 -5.18 -1.01 -3.03
C ALA A 91 -6.38 -1.69 -2.37
N GLY A 92 -6.22 -2.05 -1.09
CA GLY A 92 -7.23 -2.81 -0.37
C GLY A 92 -7.51 -4.16 -1.05
N PRO A 93 -8.78 -4.49 -1.36
CA PRO A 93 -9.15 -5.70 -2.10
C PRO A 93 -8.80 -5.67 -3.58
N HIS A 94 -8.47 -4.49 -4.12
CA HIS A 94 -8.35 -4.30 -5.56
C HIS A 94 -6.89 -4.28 -6.00
N ARG A 95 -6.61 -4.96 -7.11
CA ARG A 95 -5.36 -4.85 -7.85
C ARG A 95 -5.56 -3.84 -8.97
N VAL A 96 -4.88 -2.70 -8.89
CA VAL A 96 -4.95 -1.62 -9.89
C VAL A 96 -3.69 -1.62 -10.74
N VAL A 97 -3.84 -1.59 -12.06
CA VAL A 97 -2.73 -1.51 -13.00
C VAL A 97 -2.79 -0.18 -13.73
N SER A 98 -1.68 0.55 -13.73
CA SER A 98 -1.51 1.81 -14.46
C SER A 98 -0.44 1.66 -15.52
N LEU A 99 -0.72 2.19 -16.72
CA LEU A 99 0.27 2.43 -17.76
C LEU A 99 0.61 3.92 -17.77
N MET A 100 1.89 4.23 -17.70
CA MET A 100 2.41 5.60 -17.73
C MET A 100 3.74 5.62 -18.48
N THR A 101 4.32 6.80 -18.68
CA THR A 101 5.67 6.89 -19.26
C THR A 101 6.71 6.36 -18.28
N ARG A 102 7.83 5.90 -18.82
CA ARG A 102 8.97 5.47 -18.01
C ARG A 102 9.48 6.63 -17.15
N GLU A 103 9.61 7.81 -17.75
CA GLU A 103 10.13 9.01 -17.10
C GLU A 103 9.28 9.37 -15.89
N ALA A 104 7.94 9.34 -16.01
CA ALA A 104 7.05 9.62 -14.89
C ALA A 104 7.20 8.59 -13.76
N ALA A 105 7.35 7.30 -14.09
CA ALA A 105 7.55 6.27 -13.08
C ALA A 105 8.89 6.41 -12.36
N ASP A 106 9.93 6.88 -13.06
CA ASP A 106 11.26 7.11 -12.50
C ASP A 106 11.30 8.39 -11.64
N GLU A 107 10.70 9.50 -12.11
CA GLU A 107 10.56 10.76 -11.37
C GLU A 107 9.79 10.57 -10.05
N LEU A 108 8.72 9.77 -10.09
CA LEU A 108 7.92 9.44 -8.91
C LEU A 108 8.61 8.40 -8.00
N GLY A 109 9.77 7.85 -8.40
CA GLY A 109 10.50 6.85 -7.64
C GLY A 109 9.70 5.56 -7.43
N LEU A 110 8.84 5.18 -8.38
CA LEU A 110 7.95 4.03 -8.22
C LEU A 110 8.75 2.73 -8.25
N ALA A 111 8.64 1.97 -7.16
CA ALA A 111 9.26 0.67 -7.03
C ALA A 111 8.39 -0.22 -6.13
N PRO A 112 8.49 -1.56 -6.24
CA PRO A 112 7.83 -2.46 -5.30
C PRO A 112 8.11 -2.04 -3.83
N GLY A 113 7.06 -1.91 -3.03
CA GLY A 113 7.12 -1.47 -1.64
C GLY A 113 6.83 0.03 -1.42
N VAL A 114 6.82 0.84 -2.48
CA VAL A 114 6.51 2.28 -2.38
C VAL A 114 5.01 2.50 -2.17
N ARG A 115 4.66 3.42 -1.28
CA ARG A 115 3.26 3.87 -1.12
C ARG A 115 2.85 4.71 -2.31
N ALA A 116 1.69 4.40 -2.86
CA ALA A 116 1.12 5.17 -3.95
C ALA A 116 -0.40 5.23 -3.81
N VAL A 117 -1.00 6.25 -4.41
CA VAL A 117 -2.44 6.38 -4.52
C VAL A 117 -2.80 6.31 -6.00
N ALA A 118 -3.39 5.21 -6.43
CA ALA A 118 -3.96 5.15 -7.77
C ALA A 118 -5.18 6.06 -7.82
N THR A 119 -5.18 6.98 -8.78
CA THR A 119 -6.22 8.00 -8.91
C THR A 119 -6.83 7.89 -10.30
N ILE A 120 -8.16 7.71 -10.35
CA ILE A 120 -8.90 7.50 -11.59
C ILE A 120 -9.92 8.62 -11.76
N LYS A 121 -9.87 9.31 -12.90
CA LYS A 121 -10.85 10.35 -13.24
C LYS A 121 -12.24 9.73 -13.33
N ALA A 122 -13.24 10.38 -12.73
CA ALA A 122 -14.60 9.86 -12.69
C ALA A 122 -15.18 9.58 -14.09
N THR A 123 -14.79 10.37 -15.10
CA THR A 123 -15.21 10.19 -16.50
C THR A 123 -14.63 8.95 -17.18
N ASN A 124 -13.69 8.25 -16.54
CA ASN A 124 -13.01 7.07 -17.10
C ASN A 124 -13.50 5.77 -16.44
N VAL A 125 -14.55 5.84 -15.62
CA VAL A 125 -15.18 4.66 -15.01
C VAL A 125 -16.35 4.22 -15.88
N VAL A 126 -16.36 2.93 -16.24
CA VAL A 126 -17.49 2.27 -16.90
C VAL A 126 -18.27 1.50 -15.84
N VAL A 127 -19.60 1.61 -15.87
CA VAL A 127 -20.51 0.89 -14.95
C VAL A 127 -21.30 -0.11 -15.76
N GLU A 128 -21.28 -1.38 -15.32
CA GLU A 128 -21.98 -2.48 -15.97
C GLU A 128 -22.87 -3.20 -14.96
N LEU A 129 -23.95 -3.81 -15.44
CA LEU A 129 -24.77 -4.73 -14.64
C LEU A 129 -24.13 -6.12 -14.66
N PRO A 130 -24.23 -6.90 -13.57
CA PRO A 130 -23.74 -8.27 -13.56
C PRO A 130 -24.44 -9.09 -14.66
N GLY A 131 -23.67 -9.86 -15.41
CA GLY A 131 -24.21 -10.81 -16.38
C GLY A 131 -25.15 -11.80 -15.67
N LYS A 132 -26.33 -12.05 -16.24
CA LYS A 132 -27.20 -13.11 -15.73
C LYS A 132 -26.45 -14.43 -15.84
N ALA A 133 -26.24 -15.11 -14.71
CA ALA A 133 -25.76 -16.49 -14.71
C ALA A 133 -26.79 -17.33 -15.49
N GLY A 134 -26.34 -17.94 -16.58
CA GLY A 134 -27.12 -18.93 -17.35
C GLY A 134 -27.02 -20.31 -16.72
#